data_AF-N9QHK1-F1
#
_entry.id   AF-N9QHK1-F1
#
_cell.length_a   1.000
_cell.length_b   1.000
_cell.length_c   1.000
_cell.angle_alpha   90.00
_cell.angle_beta   90.00
_cell.angle_gamma   90.00
#
_symmetry.space_group_name_H-M   'P 1'
#
loop_
_entity.id
_entity.type
_entity.pdbx_description
1 polymer ?
#
loop_
_entity_poly.entity_id
_entity_poly.type
_entity_poly.pdbx_seq_one_letter_code
_entity_poly.pdbx_strand_id
1 'polypeptide(L)'
;MNTNKIDTITPIDEALANLAIKNIFLKSMKCENFKFDIELYPNYDYKVLLKHKVVRSSVLESTDHKQHLLRVLLSYGVKWVSKEDPQDELAVIEAEYIAEYRLKQKISDTAIDEFCLKNVGHNVWPYWREFVSTTSQRLNLPNLTLPLQKPVKK
;
A
#
# COMPACT_ATOMS: atom_id res chain seq x y z
N MET A 1 34.93 -10.75 32.73
CA MET A 1 34.92 -9.79 31.60
C MET A 1 33.55 -9.85 30.96
N ASN A 2 32.68 -8.92 31.34
CA ASN A 2 31.31 -8.85 30.82
C ASN A 2 31.35 -7.93 29.60
N THR A 3 31.27 -8.49 28.40
CA THR A 3 31.17 -7.71 27.17
C THR A 3 29.77 -7.13 27.09
N ASN A 4 29.64 -5.85 27.48
CA ASN A 4 28.47 -5.04 27.18
C ASN A 4 28.27 -5.04 25.67
N LYS A 5 27.36 -5.87 25.16
CA LYS A 5 26.72 -5.63 23.88
C LYS A 5 25.96 -4.31 24.05
N ILE A 6 26.51 -3.24 23.49
CA ILE A 6 25.75 -2.04 23.24
C ILE A 6 24.73 -2.47 22.19
N ASP A 7 23.49 -2.72 22.60
CA ASP A 7 22.39 -2.95 21.67
C ASP A 7 22.20 -1.64 20.90
N THR A 8 22.87 -1.54 19.76
CA THR A 8 22.68 -0.43 18.82
C THR A 8 21.25 -0.53 18.30
N ILE A 9 20.42 0.43 18.72
CA ILE A 9 19.04 0.58 18.23
C ILE A 9 19.11 0.71 16.70
N THR A 10 18.47 -0.22 15.99
CA THR A 10 18.38 -0.14 14.53
C THR A 10 17.39 0.96 14.12
N PRO A 11 17.53 1.58 12.93
CA PRO A 11 16.60 2.63 12.51
C PRO A 11 15.15 2.13 12.46
N ILE A 12 14.92 0.87 12.06
CA ILE A 12 13.58 0.28 12.12
C ILE A 12 13.05 0.14 13.55
N ASP A 13 13.87 -0.24 14.54
CA ASP A 13 13.41 -0.34 15.93
C ASP A 13 13.10 1.04 16.52
N GLU A 14 13.86 2.08 16.15
CA GLU A 14 13.55 3.48 16.48
C GLU A 14 12.16 3.88 15.94
N ALA A 15 11.89 3.57 14.67
CA ALA A 15 10.60 3.86 14.04
C ALA A 15 9.44 3.12 14.73
N LEU A 16 9.59 1.81 14.97
CA LEU A 16 8.57 0.98 15.62
C LEU A 16 8.24 1.44 17.04
N ALA A 17 9.22 1.96 17.78
CA ALA A 17 8.99 2.48 19.12
C ALA A 17 8.18 3.80 19.13
N ASN A 18 8.28 4.59 18.06
CA ASN A 18 7.82 5.98 18.03
C ASN A 18 6.64 6.27 17.09
N LEU A 19 6.35 5.38 16.13
CA LEU A 19 5.23 5.53 15.21
C LEU A 19 4.05 4.68 15.65
N ALA A 20 2.87 5.31 15.72
CA ALA A 20 1.60 4.63 15.96
C ALA A 20 0.63 4.94 14.81
N ILE A 21 0.00 3.91 14.25
CA ILE A 21 -0.99 4.09 13.20
C ILE A 21 -2.16 4.95 13.70
N LYS A 22 -2.51 5.97 12.94
CA LYS A 22 -3.61 6.90 13.26
C LYS A 22 -4.79 6.69 12.33
N ASN A 23 -4.54 6.62 11.03
CA ASN A 23 -5.58 6.47 10.03
C ASN A 23 -5.01 5.87 8.73
N ILE A 24 -5.83 5.14 8.00
CA ILE A 24 -5.60 4.77 6.60
C ILE A 24 -6.87 5.13 5.84
N PHE A 25 -6.74 5.91 4.78
CA PHE A 25 -7.90 6.29 3.97
C PHE A 25 -7.57 6.39 2.49
N LEU A 26 -8.59 6.18 1.67
CA LEU A 26 -8.53 6.31 0.22
C LEU A 26 -8.49 7.80 -0.15
N LYS A 27 -7.48 8.20 -0.92
CA LYS A 27 -7.30 9.55 -1.43
C LYS A 27 -7.96 9.74 -2.80
N SER A 28 -7.75 8.76 -3.68
CA SER A 28 -8.26 8.77 -5.05
C SER A 28 -8.40 7.33 -5.54
N MET A 29 -9.29 7.12 -6.51
CA MET A 29 -9.45 5.84 -7.18
C MET A 29 -9.86 6.01 -8.64
N LYS A 30 -9.49 5.04 -9.47
CA LYS A 30 -9.98 4.87 -10.84
C LYS A 30 -10.30 3.40 -11.02
N CYS A 31 -11.55 3.09 -11.36
CA CYS A 31 -12.01 1.72 -11.56
C CYS A 31 -12.87 1.68 -12.82
N GLU A 32 -12.51 0.82 -13.77
CA GLU A 32 -13.17 0.79 -15.08
C GLU A 32 -13.15 -0.64 -15.64
N ASN A 33 -14.31 -1.10 -16.10
CA ASN A 33 -14.45 -2.30 -16.91
C ASN A 33 -14.62 -1.86 -18.36
N PHE A 34 -13.63 -2.12 -19.21
CA PHE A 34 -13.67 -1.70 -20.61
C PHE A 34 -14.35 -2.73 -21.49
N LYS A 35 -14.13 -4.02 -21.23
CA LYS A 35 -14.46 -5.10 -22.18
C LYS A 35 -15.00 -6.38 -21.55
N PHE A 36 -14.88 -6.58 -20.23
CA PHE A 36 -15.40 -7.81 -19.64
C PHE A 36 -16.91 -7.80 -19.63
N ASP A 37 -17.46 -8.75 -20.38
CA ASP A 37 -18.82 -9.23 -20.23
C ASP A 37 -18.73 -10.74 -20.04
N ILE A 38 -18.76 -11.18 -18.77
CA ILE A 38 -18.56 -12.60 -18.41
C ILE A 38 -19.71 -13.47 -18.93
N GLU A 39 -20.90 -12.91 -19.12
CA GLU A 39 -22.05 -13.65 -19.63
C GLU A 39 -21.92 -13.91 -21.14
N LEU A 40 -21.45 -12.92 -21.89
CA LEU A 40 -21.23 -13.07 -23.34
C LEU A 40 -19.93 -13.79 -23.69
N TYR A 41 -18.88 -13.60 -22.89
CA TYR A 41 -17.53 -14.07 -23.18
C TYR A 41 -16.87 -14.72 -21.94
N PRO A 42 -17.32 -15.91 -21.53
CA PRO A 42 -16.85 -16.56 -20.29
C PRO A 42 -15.38 -16.98 -20.33
N ASN A 43 -14.79 -17.10 -21.53
CA ASN A 43 -13.44 -17.61 -21.73
C ASN A 43 -12.45 -16.52 -22.18
N TYR A 44 -12.59 -15.29 -21.70
CA TYR A 44 -11.60 -14.24 -21.98
C TYR A 44 -10.20 -14.69 -21.53
N ASP A 45 -9.25 -14.72 -22.46
CA ASP A 45 -7.87 -15.06 -22.13
C ASP A 45 -7.10 -13.80 -21.69
N TYR A 46 -6.92 -13.67 -20.37
CA TYR A 46 -6.31 -12.47 -19.78
C TYR A 46 -5.17 -12.82 -18.82
N LYS A 47 -4.33 -11.82 -18.56
CA LYS A 47 -3.36 -11.83 -17.46
C LYS A 47 -3.59 -10.62 -16.55
N VAL A 48 -3.19 -10.77 -15.29
CA VAL A 48 -3.29 -9.71 -14.29
C VAL A 48 -1.92 -9.09 -14.05
N LEU A 49 -1.83 -7.77 -14.14
CA LEU A 49 -0.65 -6.98 -13.82
C LEU A 49 -0.88 -6.24 -12.50
N LEU A 50 0.08 -6.32 -11.59
CA LEU A 50 0.01 -5.67 -10.28
C LEU A 50 1.05 -4.55 -10.19
N LYS A 51 0.63 -3.43 -9.58
CA LYS A 51 1.48 -2.30 -9.24
C LYS A 51 1.26 -1.93 -7.78
N HIS A 52 2.33 -1.74 -7.04
CA HIS A 52 2.28 -1.08 -5.73
C HIS A 52 3.56 -0.27 -5.52
N LYS A 53 3.44 0.94 -4.96
CA LYS A 53 4.57 1.83 -4.74
C LYS A 53 4.28 2.79 -3.59
N VAL A 54 5.28 3.02 -2.74
CA VAL A 54 5.33 4.21 -1.87
C VAL A 54 5.73 5.40 -2.74
N VAL A 55 4.82 6.37 -2.88
CA VAL A 55 4.99 7.51 -3.78
C VAL A 55 5.82 8.61 -3.10
N ARG A 56 5.47 8.93 -1.86
CA ARG A 56 6.19 9.92 -1.02
C ARG A 56 5.80 9.79 0.45
N SER A 57 6.67 10.28 1.32
CA SER A 57 6.41 10.54 2.74
C SER A 57 6.55 12.03 3.02
N SER A 58 5.84 12.52 4.05
CA SER A 58 5.98 13.88 4.55
C SER A 58 5.71 13.91 6.05
N VAL A 59 6.57 14.58 6.81
CA VAL A 59 6.30 14.91 8.21
C VAL A 59 5.53 16.24 8.25
N LEU A 60 4.36 16.22 8.88
CA LEU A 60 3.51 17.38 9.10
C LEU A 60 3.56 17.74 10.58
N GLU A 61 3.59 19.03 10.88
CA GLU A 61 3.62 19.56 12.24
C GLU A 61 2.40 20.46 12.44
N SER A 62 1.73 20.32 13.59
CA SER A 62 0.63 21.21 13.95
C SER A 62 1.15 22.62 14.23
N THR A 63 0.28 23.63 14.09
CA THR A 63 0.64 25.04 14.32
C THR A 63 1.10 25.33 15.75
N ASP A 64 0.69 24.51 16.72
CA ASP A 64 1.13 24.60 18.12
C ASP A 64 2.38 23.74 18.41
N HIS A 65 2.97 23.10 17.39
CA HIS A 65 4.14 22.23 17.49
C HIS A 65 3.99 21.02 18.42
N LYS A 66 2.76 20.71 18.86
CA LYS A 66 2.48 19.60 19.80
C LYS A 66 2.23 18.26 19.11
N GLN A 67 1.93 18.27 17.82
CA GLN A 67 1.62 17.06 17.06
C GLN A 67 2.50 16.97 15.82
N HIS A 68 3.18 15.84 15.70
CA HIS A 68 3.90 15.45 14.51
C HIS A 68 3.22 14.25 13.87
N LEU A 69 2.95 14.34 12.57
CA LEU A 69 2.31 13.30 11.78
C LEU A 69 3.21 12.89 10.62
N LEU A 70 3.47 11.60 10.48
CA LEU A 70 4.05 11.05 9.26
C LEU A 70 2.87 10.69 8.34
N ARG A 71 2.85 11.29 7.16
CA ARG A 71 1.88 10.99 6.12
C ARG A 71 2.59 10.32 4.95
N VAL A 72 2.14 9.13 4.58
CA VAL A 72 2.72 8.36 3.48
C VAL A 72 1.66 8.13 2.41
N LEU A 73 1.98 8.52 1.18
CA LEU A 73 1.15 8.28 0.00
C LEU A 73 1.59 7.00 -0.68
N LEU A 74 0.64 6.08 -0.89
CA LEU A 74 0.86 4.82 -1.59
C LEU A 74 -0.04 4.77 -2.81
N SER A 75 0.49 4.25 -3.91
CA SER A 75 -0.26 4.00 -5.15
C SER A 75 -0.30 2.49 -5.40
N TYR A 76 -1.50 1.99 -5.65
CA TYR A 76 -1.76 0.61 -6.01
C TYR A 76 -2.52 0.53 -7.33
N GLY A 77 -2.34 -0.58 -8.04
CA GLY A 77 -3.03 -0.86 -9.29
C GLY A 77 -3.12 -2.34 -9.60
N VAL A 78 -4.26 -2.73 -10.14
CA VAL A 78 -4.50 -4.00 -10.82
C VAL A 78 -4.98 -3.67 -12.23
N LYS A 79 -4.36 -4.30 -13.23
CA LYS A 79 -4.86 -4.28 -14.61
C LYS A 79 -5.10 -5.69 -15.09
N TRP A 80 -6.22 -5.88 -15.76
CA TRP A 80 -6.47 -7.04 -16.59
C TRP A 80 -6.15 -6.66 -18.02
N VAL A 81 -5.28 -7.41 -18.66
CA VAL A 81 -4.89 -7.18 -20.06
C VAL A 81 -5.02 -8.46 -20.85
N SER A 82 -5.22 -8.35 -22.17
CA SER A 82 -5.21 -9.51 -23.05
C SER A 82 -3.88 -10.26 -22.95
N LYS A 83 -3.92 -11.60 -23.03
CA LYS A 83 -2.69 -12.39 -23.14
C LYS A 83 -2.01 -12.22 -24.49
N GLU A 84 -2.80 -12.01 -25.56
CA GLU A 84 -2.31 -11.84 -26.92
C GLU A 84 -1.66 -10.46 -27.11
N ASP A 85 -2.30 -9.41 -26.60
CA ASP A 85 -1.77 -8.05 -26.62
C ASP A 85 -1.83 -7.42 -25.21
N PRO A 86 -0.68 -7.31 -24.51
CA PRO A 86 -0.63 -6.68 -23.19
C PRO A 86 -0.96 -5.19 -23.16
N GLN A 87 -1.01 -4.49 -24.31
CA GLN A 87 -1.48 -3.11 -24.40
C GLN A 87 -3.01 -3.03 -24.44
N ASP A 88 -3.68 -4.14 -24.73
CA ASP A 88 -5.14 -4.21 -24.68
C ASP A 88 -5.61 -4.35 -23.23
N GLU A 89 -5.91 -3.21 -22.61
CA GLU A 89 -6.48 -3.14 -21.25
C GLU A 89 -7.95 -3.53 -21.28
N LEU A 90 -8.28 -4.61 -20.55
CA LEU A 90 -9.64 -5.14 -20.42
C LEU A 90 -10.38 -4.52 -19.23
N ALA A 91 -9.65 -4.26 -18.14
CA ALA A 91 -10.14 -3.54 -16.98
C ALA A 91 -9.00 -3.00 -16.13
N VAL A 92 -9.31 -2.00 -15.29
CA VAL A 92 -8.38 -1.40 -14.35
C VAL A 92 -9.05 -1.12 -13.01
N ILE A 93 -8.30 -1.35 -11.92
CA ILE A 93 -8.60 -0.84 -10.58
C ILE A 93 -7.31 -0.20 -10.07
N GLU A 94 -7.33 1.09 -9.79
CA GLU A 94 -6.23 1.87 -9.26
C GLU A 94 -6.70 2.69 -8.06
N ALA A 95 -5.83 2.83 -7.07
CA ALA A 95 -6.13 3.57 -5.86
C ALA A 95 -4.88 4.23 -5.28
N GLU A 96 -5.05 5.44 -4.76
CA GLU A 96 -4.07 6.06 -3.88
C GLU A 96 -4.57 6.05 -2.45
N TYR A 97 -3.73 5.57 -1.53
CA TYR A 97 -4.00 5.58 -0.10
C TYR A 97 -3.09 6.58 0.60
N ILE A 98 -3.63 7.21 1.64
CA ILE A 98 -2.84 7.91 2.64
C ILE A 98 -2.84 7.08 3.92
N ALA A 99 -1.64 6.72 4.39
CA ALA A 99 -1.41 6.19 5.73
C ALA A 99 -0.85 7.30 6.63
N GLU A 100 -1.53 7.55 7.74
CA GLU A 100 -1.12 8.52 8.76
C GLU A 100 -0.64 7.82 10.02
N TYR A 101 0.49 8.28 10.53
CA TYR A 101 1.09 7.81 11.78
C TYR A 101 1.33 9.00 12.70
N ARG A 102 0.97 8.85 13.98
CA ARG A 102 1.40 9.79 15.03
C ARG A 102 2.85 9.48 15.38
N LEU A 103 3.68 10.52 15.46
CA LEU A 103 5.02 10.43 16.04
C LEU A 103 4.93 10.80 17.52
N LYS A 104 5.48 9.97 18.40
CA LYS A 104 5.65 10.30 19.82
C LYS A 104 6.71 11.39 20.03
N GLN A 105 7.74 11.39 19.19
CA GLN A 105 8.84 12.34 19.18
C GLN A 105 9.44 12.39 17.77
N LYS A 106 10.29 13.38 17.50
CA LYS A 106 11.09 13.40 16.26
C LYS A 106 12.06 12.21 16.25
N ILE A 107 12.13 11.54 15.11
CA ILE A 107 13.00 10.38 14.85
C ILE A 107 13.87 10.65 13.63
N SER A 108 14.91 9.84 13.44
CA SER A 108 15.81 9.99 12.28
C SER A 108 15.09 9.79 10.94
N ASP A 109 15.53 10.50 9.90
CA ASP A 109 15.00 10.32 8.53
C ASP A 109 15.24 8.89 8.03
N THR A 110 16.37 8.29 8.39
CA THR A 110 16.67 6.88 8.08
C THR A 110 15.65 5.92 8.69
N ALA A 111 15.20 6.16 9.92
CA ALA A 111 14.15 5.38 10.56
C ALA A 111 12.80 5.54 9.82
N ILE A 112 12.46 6.77 9.40
CA ILE A 112 11.25 7.04 8.62
C ILE A 112 11.28 6.31 7.28
N ASP A 113 12.39 6.41 6.54
CA ASP A 113 12.56 5.79 5.23
C ASP A 113 12.47 4.27 5.32
N GLU A 114 13.18 3.67 6.28
CA GLU A 114 13.16 2.22 6.49
C GLU A 114 11.75 1.74 6.86
N PHE A 115 11.03 2.45 7.72
CA PHE A 115 9.64 2.14 8.06
C PHE A 115 8.70 2.29 6.87
N CYS A 116 8.85 3.34 6.06
CA CYS A 116 8.06 3.54 4.84
C CYS A 116 8.22 2.38 3.87
N LEU A 117 9.46 1.91 3.67
CA LEU A 117 9.77 0.81 2.77
C LEU A 117 9.31 -0.56 3.29
N LYS A 118 9.44 -0.82 4.59
CA LYS A 118 9.21 -2.15 5.17
C LYS A 118 7.80 -2.37 5.72
N ASN A 119 7.16 -1.34 6.27
CA ASN A 119 5.97 -1.49 7.12
C ASN A 119 4.73 -0.88 6.50
N VAL A 120 4.85 0.29 5.88
CA VAL A 120 3.66 1.04 5.45
C VAL A 120 2.88 0.29 4.37
N GLY A 121 3.58 -0.29 3.38
CA GLY A 121 2.95 -1.12 2.35
C GLY A 121 2.20 -2.31 2.93
N HIS A 122 2.77 -2.97 3.94
CA HIS A 122 2.15 -4.09 4.65
C HIS A 122 0.90 -3.65 5.44
N ASN A 123 0.96 -2.50 6.13
CA ASN A 123 -0.18 -1.98 6.90
C ASN A 123 -1.38 -1.61 6.01
N VAL A 124 -1.13 -1.12 4.80
CA VAL A 124 -2.18 -0.72 3.85
C VAL A 124 -2.67 -1.90 3.00
N TRP A 125 -1.88 -2.96 2.87
CA TRP A 125 -2.21 -4.12 2.03
C TRP A 125 -3.59 -4.74 2.29
N PRO A 126 -4.05 -4.94 3.55
CA PRO A 126 -5.38 -5.49 3.80
C PRO A 126 -6.52 -4.64 3.22
N TYR A 127 -6.40 -3.31 3.30
CA TYR A 127 -7.37 -2.36 2.75
C TYR A 127 -7.40 -2.43 1.23
N TRP A 128 -6.22 -2.43 0.59
CA TRP A 128 -6.12 -2.59 -0.85
C TRP A 128 -6.69 -3.93 -1.33
N ARG A 129 -6.37 -5.02 -0.64
CA ARG A 129 -6.86 -6.37 -0.97
C ARG A 129 -8.38 -6.45 -0.91
N GLU A 130 -8.99 -5.90 0.14
CA GLU A 130 -10.45 -5.86 0.29
C GLU A 130 -11.10 -4.94 -0.75
N PHE A 131 -10.51 -3.78 -1.02
CA PHE A 131 -10.97 -2.86 -2.06
C PHE A 131 -10.97 -3.51 -3.46
N VAL A 132 -9.90 -4.22 -3.84
CA VAL A 132 -9.83 -4.95 -5.11
C VAL A 132 -10.91 -6.02 -5.18
N SER A 133 -11.05 -6.84 -4.13
CA SER A 133 -12.04 -7.92 -4.11
C SER A 133 -13.48 -7.40 -4.25
N THR A 134 -13.83 -6.36 -3.51
CA THR A 134 -15.19 -5.81 -3.52
C THR A 134 -15.47 -5.02 -4.79
N THR A 135 -14.47 -4.31 -5.33
CA THR A 135 -14.62 -3.54 -6.58
C THR A 135 -14.69 -4.45 -7.80
N SER A 136 -13.91 -5.55 -7.84
CA SER A 136 -14.02 -6.55 -8.91
C SER A 136 -15.42 -7.14 -8.99
N GLN A 137 -16.04 -7.46 -7.86
CA GLN A 137 -17.42 -7.95 -7.82
C GLN A 137 -18.42 -6.90 -8.33
N ARG A 138 -18.27 -5.63 -7.91
CA ARG A 138 -19.16 -4.53 -8.34
C ARG A 138 -19.06 -4.22 -9.83
N LEU A 139 -17.88 -4.37 -10.42
CA LEU A 139 -17.63 -4.15 -11.84
C LEU A 139 -17.88 -5.39 -12.70
N ASN A 140 -18.38 -6.49 -12.10
CA ASN A 140 -18.55 -7.79 -12.76
C ASN A 140 -17.26 -8.27 -13.46
N LEU A 141 -16.11 -8.06 -12.81
CA LEU A 141 -14.81 -8.48 -13.29
C LEU A 141 -14.50 -9.91 -12.83
N PRO A 142 -13.58 -10.62 -13.51
CA PRO A 142 -13.10 -11.89 -13.02
C PRO A 142 -12.59 -11.78 -11.58
N ASN A 143 -13.04 -12.70 -10.72
CA ASN A 143 -12.72 -12.69 -9.30
C ASN A 143 -11.20 -12.69 -9.09
N LEU A 144 -10.70 -11.66 -8.41
CA LEU A 144 -9.29 -11.54 -8.06
C LEU A 144 -9.15 -11.44 -6.55
N THR A 145 -8.56 -12.47 -5.95
CA THR A 145 -8.13 -12.45 -4.55
C THR A 145 -6.63 -12.24 -4.51
N LEU A 146 -6.19 -11.07 -4.05
CA LEU A 146 -4.77 -10.81 -3.86
C LEU A 146 -4.20 -11.69 -2.72
N PRO A 147 -2.94 -12.15 -2.85
CA PRO A 147 -2.31 -12.97 -1.81
C PRO A 147 -2.08 -12.17 -0.53
N LEU A 148 -1.86 -12.86 0.59
CA LEU A 148 -1.39 -12.21 1.81
C LEU A 148 0.06 -11.72 1.60
N GLN A 149 0.34 -10.46 1.93
CA GLN A 149 1.69 -9.94 1.86
C GLN A 149 2.47 -10.40 3.09
N LYS A 150 3.61 -11.06 2.86
CA LYS A 150 4.53 -11.43 3.95
C LYS A 150 5.14 -10.15 4.52
N PRO A 151 5.29 -10.03 5.85
CA PRO A 151 6.08 -8.96 6.44
C PRO A 151 7.49 -8.95 5.85
N VAL A 152 8.06 -7.77 5.61
CA VAL A 152 9.48 -7.68 5.28
C VAL A 152 10.27 -8.18 6.50
N LYS A 153 11.09 -9.22 6.31
CA LYS A 153 11.87 -9.82 7.40
C LYS A 153 12.81 -8.76 8.00
N LYS A 154 12.88 -8.73 9.35
CA LYS A 154 13.90 -7.98 10.10
C LYS A 154 15.30 -8.44 9.71
#